data_AF-A0A1M7KSL7-F1
#
_entry.id   AF-A0A1M7KSL7-F1
#
_cell.length_a   1.000
_cell.length_b   1.000
_cell.length_c   1.000
_cell.angle_alpha   90.00
_cell.angle_beta   90.00
_cell.angle_gamma   90.00
#
_symmetry.space_group_name_H-M   'P 1'
#
loop_
_entity.id
_entity.type
_entity.pdbx_description
1 polymer ?
#
loop_
_entity_poly.entity_id
_entity_poly.type
_entity_poly.pdbx_seq_one_letter_code
_entity_poly.pdbx_strand_id
1 'polypeptide(L)'
;MPIGEWLLQEAKKLGVGGATLLGCDEGFGRDRKLHSSHFIELADQPIEVTMALSNLDAKSLLLLLRQEQINVFYVKTPIEFGMTADIDG
;
A
#
# COMPACT_ATOMS: atom_id res chain seq x y z
N MET A 1 7.04 -8.08 11.65
CA MET A 1 6.06 -8.33 10.58
C MET A 1 6.52 -7.55 9.35
N PRO A 2 6.51 -8.13 8.15
CA PRO A 2 6.79 -7.41 6.91
C PRO A 2 5.88 -6.18 6.76
N ILE A 3 6.40 -5.08 6.24
CA ILE A 3 5.67 -3.80 6.19
C ILE A 3 4.38 -3.91 5.37
N GLY A 4 4.37 -4.70 4.28
CA GLY A 4 3.18 -4.91 3.47
C GLY A 4 2.04 -5.59 4.23
N GLU A 5 2.36 -6.62 5.02
CA GLU A 5 1.37 -7.30 5.86
C GLU A 5 0.84 -6.37 6.96
N TRP A 6 1.73 -5.59 7.57
CA TRP A 6 1.35 -4.61 8.59
C TRP A 6 0.41 -3.56 8.01
N LEU A 7 0.70 -3.04 6.81
CA LEU A 7 -0.16 -2.09 6.09
C LEU A 7 -1.56 -2.66 5.81
N LEU A 8 -1.66 -3.93 5.40
CA LEU A 8 -2.95 -4.59 5.19
C LEU A 8 -3.74 -4.72 6.50
N GLN A 9 -3.08 -5.02 7.61
CA GLN A 9 -3.73 -5.11 8.92
C GLN A 9 -4.25 -3.75 9.40
N GLU A 10 -3.45 -2.68 9.25
CA GLU A 10 -3.88 -1.34 9.63
C GLU A 10 -5.02 -0.83 8.73
N ALA A 11 -4.96 -1.08 7.42
CA ALA A 11 -6.06 -0.78 6.52
C ALA A 11 -7.35 -1.49 6.93
N LYS A 12 -7.26 -2.78 7.31
CA LYS A 12 -8.42 -3.53 7.81
C LYS A 12 -8.99 -2.94 9.10
N LYS A 13 -8.14 -2.49 10.03
CA LYS A 13 -8.58 -1.84 11.29
C LYS A 13 -9.28 -0.50 11.04
N LEU A 14 -8.86 0.23 10.02
CA LEU A 14 -9.47 1.50 9.61
C LEU A 14 -10.81 1.32 8.87
N GLY A 15 -11.24 0.09 8.59
CA GLY A 15 -12.50 -0.17 7.88
C GLY A 15 -12.44 0.09 6.38
N VAL A 16 -11.25 0.01 5.79
CA VAL A 16 -10.99 0.27 4.37
C VAL A 16 -11.79 -0.70 3.48
N GLY A 17 -12.42 -0.17 2.43
CA GLY A 17 -13.30 -0.92 1.52
C GLY A 17 -12.58 -1.99 0.68
N GLY A 18 -11.27 -1.86 0.47
CA GLY A 18 -10.46 -2.88 -0.20
C GLY A 18 -8.97 -2.56 -0.18
N ALA A 19 -8.13 -3.59 -0.04
CA ALA A 19 -6.68 -3.48 -0.13
C ALA A 19 -6.09 -4.75 -0.78
N THR A 20 -5.01 -4.59 -1.53
CA THR A 20 -4.31 -5.68 -2.22
C THR A 20 -2.82 -5.52 -2.06
N LEU A 21 -2.12 -6.63 -1.82
CA LEU A 21 -0.67 -6.70 -1.76
C LEU A 21 -0.15 -7.55 -2.92
N LEU A 22 0.78 -7.00 -3.69
CA LEU A 22 1.41 -7.65 -4.83
C LEU A 22 2.92 -7.71 -4.58
N GLY A 23 3.52 -8.87 -4.84
CA GLY A 23 4.98 -8.99 -5.01
C GLY A 23 5.35 -8.63 -6.45
N CYS A 24 6.44 -7.90 -6.63
CA CYS A 24 6.94 -7.48 -7.93
C CYS A 24 8.27 -8.16 -8.23
N ASP A 25 8.53 -8.44 -9.50
CA ASP A 25 9.80 -9.03 -9.94
C ASP A 25 10.95 -8.02 -9.90
N GLU A 26 10.69 -6.73 -10.15
CA GLU A 26 11.67 -5.64 -10.10
C GLU A 26 11.02 -4.32 -9.65
N GLY A 27 11.82 -3.41 -9.07
CA GLY A 27 11.33 -2.11 -8.59
C GLY A 27 12.48 -1.15 -8.24
N PHE A 28 12.20 0.15 -8.24
CA PHE A 28 13.17 1.18 -7.84
C PHE A 28 12.50 2.26 -6.99
N GLY A 29 13.19 2.70 -5.94
CA GLY A 29 12.72 3.75 -5.03
C GLY A 29 13.37 5.11 -5.26
N ARG A 30 13.14 6.04 -4.32
CA ARG A 30 13.68 7.42 -4.31
C ARG A 30 15.21 7.49 -4.43
N ASP A 31 15.91 6.41 -4.05
CA ASP A 31 17.37 6.31 -4.03
C ASP A 31 17.96 5.86 -5.38
N ARG A 32 17.12 5.67 -6.42
CA ARG A 32 17.50 5.24 -7.78
C ARG A 32 18.28 3.91 -7.86
N LYS A 33 18.34 3.14 -6.78
CA LYS A 33 18.85 1.77 -6.82
C LYS A 33 17.80 0.86 -7.44
N LEU A 34 18.18 0.28 -8.57
CA LEU A 34 17.41 -0.73 -9.28
C LEU A 34 17.59 -2.04 -8.50
N HIS A 35 16.58 -2.39 -7.68
CA HIS A 35 16.54 -3.70 -7.05
C HIS A 35 15.91 -4.65 -8.08
N SER A 36 16.74 -5.05 -9.04
CA SER A 36 16.43 -6.16 -9.95
C SER A 36 16.66 -7.46 -9.18
N SER A 37 15.72 -8.40 -9.28
CA SER A 37 15.74 -9.73 -8.66
C SER A 37 16.85 -10.65 -9.18
N HIS A 38 17.92 -10.10 -9.75
CA HIS A 38 18.99 -10.87 -10.36
C HIS A 38 20.34 -10.87 -9.67
N PHE A 39 20.52 -10.25 -8.51
CA PHE A 39 21.57 -10.66 -7.57
C PHE A 39 21.46 -9.87 -6.26
N ILE A 40 21.59 -10.59 -5.15
CA ILE A 40 21.54 -10.16 -3.74
C ILE A 40 20.14 -10.33 -3.11
N GLU A 41 19.99 -11.53 -2.52
CA GLU A 41 18.89 -12.04 -1.68
C GLU A 41 17.50 -12.13 -2.33
N LEU A 42 17.03 -13.38 -2.53
CA LEU A 42 15.62 -13.74 -2.77
C LEU A 42 14.63 -13.21 -1.69
N ALA A 43 15.08 -12.38 -0.74
CA ALA A 43 14.34 -11.89 0.42
C ALA A 43 13.82 -10.46 0.30
N ASP A 44 14.24 -9.69 -0.72
CA ASP A 44 13.91 -8.25 -0.85
C ASP A 44 13.13 -7.96 -2.15
N GLN A 45 12.15 -8.82 -2.47
CA GLN A 45 11.24 -8.56 -3.59
C GLN A 45 10.47 -7.26 -3.33
N PRO A 46 10.46 -6.32 -4.29
CA PRO A 46 9.64 -5.13 -4.16
C PRO A 46 8.17 -5.51 -3.98
N ILE A 47 7.47 -4.75 -3.15
CA ILE A 47 6.05 -4.96 -2.90
C ILE A 47 5.27 -3.70 -3.25
N GLU A 48 4.07 -3.90 -3.79
CA GLU A 48 3.08 -2.84 -3.97
C GLU A 48 1.87 -3.14 -3.08
N VAL A 49 1.45 -2.13 -2.32
CA VAL A 49 0.18 -2.18 -1.58
C VAL A 49 -0.75 -1.11 -2.13
N THR A 50 -1.85 -1.56 -2.71
CA THR A 50 -2.87 -0.68 -3.31
C THR A 50 -4.14 -0.77 -2.47
N MET A 51 -4.71 0.39 -2.13
CA MET A 51 -5.86 0.52 -1.22
C MET A 51 -6.91 1.46 -1.80
N ALA A 52 -8.18 1.08 -1.70
CA ALA A 52 -9.32 1.93 -2.01
C ALA A 52 -9.81 2.63 -0.73
N LEU A 53 -9.47 3.91 -0.58
CA LEU A 53 -9.63 4.66 0.67
C LEU A 53 -10.54 5.86 0.50
N SER A 54 -11.37 6.13 1.51
CA SER A 54 -12.01 7.43 1.64
C SER A 54 -10.94 8.51 1.91
N ASN A 55 -11.29 9.78 1.70
CA ASN A 55 -10.38 10.88 2.01
C ASN A 55 -10.02 10.97 3.50
N LEU A 56 -10.90 10.51 4.39
CA LEU A 56 -10.65 10.47 5.83
C LEU A 56 -9.68 9.34 6.17
N ASP A 57 -9.91 8.14 5.65
CA ASP A 57 -9.06 6.98 5.95
C ASP A 57 -7.64 7.14 5.41
N ALA A 58 -7.51 7.71 4.20
CA ALA A 58 -6.21 8.04 3.63
C ALA A 58 -5.43 9.03 4.52
N LYS A 59 -6.10 10.02 5.12
CA LYS A 59 -5.45 10.96 6.05
C LYS A 59 -5.04 10.26 7.35
N SER A 60 -5.91 9.42 7.91
CA SER A 60 -5.63 8.66 9.12
C SER A 60 -4.44 7.71 8.94
N LEU A 61 -4.40 6.96 7.83
CA LEU A 61 -3.30 6.05 7.52
C LEU A 61 -1.97 6.79 7.34
N LEU A 62 -1.95 7.89 6.59
CA LEU A 62 -0.73 8.68 6.40
C LEU A 62 -0.25 9.33 7.70
N LEU A 63 -1.15 9.71 8.60
CA LEU A 63 -0.79 10.21 9.93
C LEU A 63 -0.18 9.11 10.79
N LEU A 64 -0.79 7.92 10.80
CA LEU A 64 -0.28 6.74 11.50
C LEU A 64 1.14 6.38 11.01
N LEU A 65 1.36 6.34 9.69
CA LEU A 65 2.67 6.07 9.12
C LEU A 65 3.73 7.08 9.58
N ARG A 66 3.37 8.37 9.68
CA ARG A 66 4.28 9.39 10.22
C ARG A 66 4.57 9.20 11.71
N GLN A 67 3.57 8.83 12.50
CA GLN A 67 3.72 8.59 13.95
C GLN A 67 4.64 7.38 14.22
N GLU A 68 4.48 6.32 13.44
CA GLU A 68 5.32 5.12 13.48
C GLU A 68 6.69 5.31 12.80
N GLN A 69 6.99 6.53 12.31
CA GLN A 69 8.23 6.88 11.59
C GLN A 69 8.49 5.99 10.36
N ILE A 70 7.43 5.47 9.74
CA ILE A 70 7.48 4.67 8.53
C ILE A 70 7.54 5.61 7.32
N ASN A 71 8.65 5.54 6.59
CA ASN A 71 8.89 6.35 5.40
C ASN A 71 8.82 5.50 4.13
N VAL A 72 7.64 5.40 3.53
CA VAL A 72 7.40 4.67 2.29
C VAL A 72 7.07 5.63 1.15
N PHE A 73 7.51 5.30 -0.07
CA PHE A 73 7.04 5.99 -1.26
C PHE A 73 5.57 5.64 -1.50
N TYR A 74 4.75 6.63 -1.84
CA TYR A 74 3.35 6.42 -2.14
C TYR A 74 2.88 7.35 -3.25
N VAL A 75 1.87 6.88 -3.99
CA VAL A 75 1.08 7.68 -4.92
C VAL A 75 -0.34 7.74 -4.39
N LYS A 76 -0.99 8.91 -4.50
CA LYS A 76 -2.40 9.07 -4.16
C LYS A 76 -3.15 9.61 -5.38
N THR A 77 -4.09 8.82 -5.89
CA THR A 77 -4.93 9.16 -7.04
C THR A 77 -6.40 9.21 -6.60
N PRO A 78 -7.20 10.20 -7.05
CA PRO A 78 -8.65 10.18 -6.85
C PRO A 78 -9.26 8.96 -7.57
N ILE A 79 -10.10 8.21 -6.88
CA ILE A 79 -10.80 7.04 -7.40
C ILE A 79 -12.24 7.01 -6.88
N GLU A 80 -13.13 6.33 -7.60
CA GLU A 80 -14.43 5.91 -7.12
C GLU A 80 -14.36 4.43 -6.75
N PHE A 81 -15.01 4.05 -5.65
CA PHE A 81 -15.05 2.67 -5.20
C PHE A 81 -16.35 2.42 -4.43
N GLY A 82 -16.82 1.18 -4.48
CA GLY A 82 -18.07 0.74 -3.88
C GLY A 82 -18.34 -0.71 -4.29
N MET A 83 -19.39 -1.31 -3.74
CA MET A 83 -19.84 -2.63 -4.18
C MET A 83 -20.89 -2.46 -5.27
N THR A 84 -20.85 -3.31 -6.29
CA THR A 84 -21.89 -3.30 -7.34
C THR A 84 -23.28 -3.60 -6.82
N ALA A 85 -23.37 -4.29 -5.67
CA ALA A 85 -24.62 -4.54 -4.94
C ALA A 85 -25.25 -3.27 -4.34
N ASP A 86 -24.44 -2.21 -4.13
CA ASP A 86 -24.88 -0.95 -3.53
C ASP A 86 -25.15 0.12 -4.60
N ILE A 87 -25.02 -0.21 -5.89
CA ILE A 87 -25.37 0.68 -6.99
C ILE A 87 -26.89 0.64 -7.13
N ASP A 88 -27.56 1.68 -6.63
CA ASP A 88 -28.97 1.91 -6.96
C ASP A 88 -29.10 2.09 -8.49
N GLY A 89 -29.95 1.27 -9.11
CA GLY A 89 -30.20 1.27 -10.56
C GLY A 89 -31.04 2.44 -11.04
#